data_AF-A0A517KH25-F1
#
_entry.id   AF-A0A517KH25-F1
#
_cell.length_a   1.000
_cell.length_b   1.000
_cell.length_c   1.000
_cell.angle_alpha   90.00
_cell.angle_beta   90.00
_cell.angle_gamma   90.00
#
_symmetry.space_group_name_H-M   'P 1'
#
loop_
_entity.id
_entity.type
_entity.pdbx_description
1 polymer ?
#
loop_
_entity_poly.entity_id
_entity_poly.type
_entity_poly.pdbx_seq_one_letter_code
_entity_poly.pdbx_strand_id
1 'polypeptide(L)' 'MIKNSLQAKELAVILSVSKSKAGQIIRELNKELEDEGYIAIRGRVPVQLARKKFPYHDLSDERIMEELKKENE' A
#
# COMPACT_ATOMS: atom_id res chain seq x y z
N MET A 1 0.08 8.36 14.97
CA MET A 1 0.86 8.79 13.79
C MET A 1 0.06 8.38 12.56
N ILE A 2 -0.19 9.29 11.62
CA ILE A 2 -0.94 8.96 10.40
C ILE A 2 0.02 8.36 9.39
N LYS A 3 -0.29 7.16 8.86
CA LYS A 3 0.50 6.54 7.80
C LYS A 3 -0.05 6.94 6.44
N ASN A 4 0.76 7.65 5.65
CA ASN A 4 0.33 8.16 4.35
C ASN A 4 0.64 7.21 3.17
N SER A 5 1.52 6.24 3.38
CA SER A 5 1.95 5.31 2.31
C SER A 5 2.21 3.90 2.84
N LEU A 6 1.93 2.90 2.00
CA LEU A 6 2.17 1.49 2.28
C LEU A 6 3.38 0.97 1.51
N GLN A 7 4.17 0.10 2.14
CA GLN A 7 5.23 -0.68 1.52
C GLN A 7 4.72 -2.05 1.06
N ALA A 8 5.51 -2.74 0.23
CA ALA A 8 5.16 -4.06 -0.31
C ALA A 8 4.81 -5.09 0.77
N LYS A 9 5.46 -5.04 1.95
CA LYS A 9 5.16 -5.98 3.04
C LYS A 9 3.78 -5.74 3.66
N GLU A 10 3.41 -4.48 3.87
CA GLU A 10 2.12 -4.10 4.49
C GLU A 10 0.98 -4.39 3.52
N LEU A 11 1.17 -4.00 2.25
CA LEU A 11 0.21 -4.27 1.20
C LEU A 11 0.03 -5.78 0.98
N ALA A 12 1.10 -6.58 1.13
CA ALA A 12 1.01 -8.03 1.04
C ALA A 12 0.12 -8.63 2.14
N VAL A 13 0.26 -8.18 3.38
CA VAL A 13 -0.59 -8.65 4.50
C VAL A 13 -2.04 -8.21 4.30
N ILE A 14 -2.26 -6.93 3.97
CA ILE A 14 -3.60 -6.37 3.79
C ILE A 14 -4.35 -7.06 2.64
N LEU A 15 -3.67 -7.29 1.51
CA LEU A 15 -4.26 -7.95 0.35
C LEU A 15 -4.19 -9.49 0.41
N SER A 16 -3.58 -10.06 1.46
CA SER A 16 -3.37 -11.50 1.58
C SER A 16 -2.67 -12.13 0.36
N VAL A 17 -1.62 -11.48 -0.14
CA VAL A 17 -0.82 -11.93 -1.29
C VAL A 17 0.66 -12.06 -0.93
N SER A 18 1.44 -12.67 -1.83
CA SER A 18 2.90 -12.70 -1.64
C SER A 18 3.51 -11.28 -1.72
N LYS A 19 4.63 -11.07 -1.02
CA LYS A 19 5.41 -9.82 -1.09
C LYS A 19 5.82 -9.46 -2.52
N SER A 20 6.13 -10.47 -3.35
CA SER A 20 6.44 -10.27 -4.76
C SER A 20 5.25 -9.70 -5.53
N LYS A 21 4.04 -10.27 -5.32
CA LYS A 21 2.81 -9.79 -5.96
C LYS A 21 2.44 -8.39 -5.49
N ALA A 22 2.55 -8.08 -4.20
CA ALA A 22 2.36 -6.73 -3.69
C ALA A 22 3.36 -5.73 -4.31
N GLY A 23 4.63 -6.13 -4.49
CA GLY A 23 5.63 -5.32 -5.19
C GLY A 23 5.34 -5.12 -6.69
N GLN A 24 4.68 -6.07 -7.36
CA GLN A 24 4.17 -5.87 -8.73
C GLN A 24 3.03 -4.84 -8.74
N ILE A 25 2.05 -4.98 -7.84
CA ILE A 25 0.93 -4.06 -7.71
C ILE A 25 1.41 -2.62 -7.45
N ILE A 26 2.36 -2.42 -6.54
CA ILE A 26 2.92 -1.08 -6.27
C ILE A 26 3.55 -0.47 -7.53
N ARG A 27 4.24 -1.28 -8.35
CA ARG A 27 4.83 -0.79 -9.61
C ARG A 27 3.76 -0.40 -10.63
N GLU A 28 2.69 -1.17 -10.74
CA GLU A 28 1.56 -0.86 -11.60
C GLU A 28 0.88 0.45 -11.18
N LEU A 29 0.58 0.61 -9.89
CA LEU A 29 -0.05 1.83 -9.36
C LEU A 29 0.85 3.06 -9.44
N ASN A 30 2.16 2.88 -9.24
CA ASN A 30 3.12 3.97 -9.43
C ASN A 30 3.21 4.41 -10.88
N LYS A 31 3.14 3.47 -11.83
CA LYS A 31 3.08 3.81 -13.25
C LYS A 31 1.81 4.61 -13.58
N GLU A 32 0.66 4.21 -13.07
CA GLU A 32 -0.58 4.99 -13.25
C GLU A 32 -0.45 6.41 -12.70
N LEU A 33 0.16 6.58 -11.52
CA LEU A 33 0.43 7.90 -10.94
C LEU A 33 1.33 8.74 -11.85
N GLU A 34 2.40 8.15 -12.38
CA GLU A 34 3.31 8.81 -13.32
C GLU A 34 2.59 9.20 -14.62
N ASP A 35 1.74 8.30 -15.16
CA ASP A 35 0.92 8.54 -16.35
C ASP A 35 -0.11 9.68 -16.13
N GLU A 36 -0.62 9.83 -14.90
CA GLU A 36 -1.49 10.94 -14.48
C GLU A 36 -0.71 12.25 -14.19
N GLY A 37 0.62 12.24 -14.28
CA GLY A 37 1.50 13.40 -14.07
C GLY A 37 1.95 13.62 -12.62
N TYR A 38 1.74 12.65 -11.73
CA TYR A 38 2.21 12.69 -10.35
C TYR A 38 3.60 12.08 -10.20
N ILE A 39 4.30 12.47 -9.13
CA ILE A 39 5.57 11.84 -8.73
C ILE A 39 5.26 10.60 -7.89
N ALA A 40 5.69 9.43 -8.35
CA ALA A 40 5.58 8.19 -7.60
C ALA A 40 6.84 7.89 -6.79
N ILE A 41 6.67 7.37 -5.56
CA ILE A 41 7.77 6.94 -4.70
C ILE A 41 7.98 5.44 -4.88
N ARG A 42 9.16 5.04 -5.38
CA ARG A 42 9.47 3.62 -5.59
C ARG A 42 9.29 2.79 -4.31
N GLY A 43 8.60 1.65 -4.45
CA GLY A 43 8.39 0.69 -3.36
C GLY A 43 7.33 1.10 -2.34
N ARG A 44 6.67 2.24 -2.56
CA ARG A 44 5.57 2.73 -1.73
C ARG A 44 4.36 3.08 -2.60
N VAL A 45 3.17 3.00 -2.02
CA VAL A 45 1.92 3.48 -2.64
C VAL A 45 1.15 4.34 -1.63
N PRO A 46 0.53 5.46 -2.03
CA PRO A 46 -0.32 6.24 -1.13
C PRO A 46 -1.48 5.40 -0.58
N VAL A 47 -1.79 5.54 0.71
CA VAL A 47 -2.90 4.80 1.37
C VAL A 47 -4.23 5.10 0.70
N GLN A 48 -4.45 6.37 0.32
CA GLN A 48 -5.67 6.82 -0.34
C GLN A 48 -5.84 6.14 -1.72
N LEU A 49 -4.75 6.00 -2.48
CA LEU A 49 -4.78 5.29 -3.75
C LEU A 49 -5.05 3.80 -3.55
N ALA A 50 -4.42 3.18 -2.55
CA ALA A 50 -4.66 1.78 -2.22
C ALA A 50 -6.13 1.53 -1.83
N ARG A 51 -6.72 2.39 -0.98
CA ARG A 51 -8.16 2.35 -0.63
C ARG A 51 -9.06 2.44 -1.87
N LYS A 52 -8.75 3.37 -2.78
CA LYS A 52 -9.50 3.55 -4.03
C LYS A 52 -9.42 2.31 -4.93
N LYS A 53 -8.26 1.67 -5.03
CA LYS A 53 -8.01 0.53 -5.92
C LYS A 53 -8.46 -0.80 -5.35
N PHE A 54 -8.53 -0.92 -4.02
CA PHE A 54 -8.90 -2.14 -3.30
C PHE A 54 -10.06 -1.90 -2.33
N PRO A 55 -11.25 -1.48 -2.82
CA PRO A 55 -12.37 -1.08 -1.96
C PRO A 55 -12.96 -2.22 -1.12
N TYR A 56 -12.69 -3.47 -1.50
CA TYR A 56 -13.16 -4.67 -0.79
C TYR A 56 -12.16 -5.25 0.21
N HIS A 57 -11.02 -4.58 0.42
CA HIS A 57 -10.04 -4.97 1.42
C HIS A 57 -10.10 -4.00 2.59
N ASP A 58 -9.83 -4.51 3.79
CA ASP A 58 -9.76 -3.68 4.98
C ASP A 58 -8.45 -2.87 4.99
N LEU A 59 -8.56 -1.63 4.53
CA LEU A 59 -7.51 -0.61 4.57
C LEU A 59 -7.86 0.48 5.60
N SER A 60 -8.61 0.13 6.65
CA SER A 60 -8.91 1.04 7.76
C SER A 60 -7.63 1.52 8.47
N ASP A 61 -7.73 2.66 9.14
CA ASP A 61 -6.59 3.18 9.90
C ASP A 61 -6.22 2.22 11.03
N GLU A 62 -7.21 1.56 11.64
CA GLU A 62 -7.04 0.53 12.65
C GLU A 62 -6.20 -0.63 12.12
N ARG A 63 -6.57 -1.19 10.96
CA ARG A 63 -5.84 -2.30 10.34
C ARG A 63 -4.41 -1.93 9.97
N ILE A 64 -4.20 -0.74 9.43
CA ILE A 64 -2.85 -0.25 9.08
C ILE A 64 -1.99 -0.06 10.34
N MET A 65 -2.58 0.39 11.44
CA MET A 65 -1.88 0.60 12.72
C MET A 65 -1.54 -0.72 13.42
N GLU A 66 -2.38 -1.76 13.30
CA GLU A 66 -2.05 -3.12 13.77
C GLU A 66 -0.79 -3.65 13.08
N GLU A 67 -0.69 -3.49 11.77
CA GLU A 67 0.48 -3.94 11.02
C GLU A 67 1.75 -3.14 11.35
N LEU A 68 1.61 -1.84 11.67
CA LEU A 68 2.72 -1.03 12.19
C LEU A 68 3.24 -1.52 13.54
N LYS A 69 2.37 -1.98 14.43
CA LYS A 69 2.78 -2.47 15.76
C LYS A 69 3.59 -3.75 15.65
N LYS A 70 3.17 -4.70 14.79
CA LYS A 70 3.88 -5.96 14.52
C LYS A 70 5.27 -5.77 13.91
N GLU A 71 5.55 -4.63 13.28
CA GLU A 71 6.86 -4.33 12.72
C GLU A 71 7.88 -3.89 13.77
N ASN A 72 7.41 -3.36 14.91
CA ASN A 72 8.26 -2.82 15.98
C ASN A 72 8.45 -3.81 17.15
N GLU A 73 7.86 -5.00 17.06
CA GLU A 73 8.12 -6.16 17.93
C GLU A 73 9.12 -7.11 17.25
#